data_AF-A0A2M8ELN0-F1
#
_entry.id   AF-A0A2M8ELN0-F1
#
_cell.length_a   1.000
_cell.length_b   1.000
_cell.length_c   1.000
_cell.angle_alpha   90.00
_cell.angle_beta   90.00
_cell.angle_gamma   90.00
#
_symmetry.space_group_name_H-M   'P 1'
#
loop_
_entity.id
_entity.type
_entity.pdbx_description
1 polymer ?
#
loop_
_entity_poly.entity_id
_entity_poly.type
_entity_poly.pdbx_seq_one_letter_code
_entity_poly.pdbx_strand_id
1 'polypeptide(L)'
;MNEYFSLKSKKVTYKWVDSPVLSREEENEANEYFDLKKSENPKNFNGKGISCKRFLVKGDSVELDICETDFKRNIWSRDLQKKIMGTQIIGTNIIFCDLADKCLYLDIRSSSVTYGKGSYGVFGGMVDFSGHLITASSDEFISYVISCDLRN
;
A
#
# COMPACT_ATOMS: atom_id res chain seq x y z
N MET A 1 -2.30 -15.21 8.81
CA MET A 1 -2.87 -15.92 7.65
C MET A 1 -3.31 -14.81 6.69
N ASN A 2 -2.66 -14.65 5.54
CA ASN A 2 -3.06 -13.64 4.56
C ASN A 2 -4.12 -14.28 3.66
N GLU A 3 -5.34 -13.79 3.72
CA GLU A 3 -6.42 -14.26 2.85
C GLU A 3 -6.28 -13.60 1.48
N TYR A 4 -6.06 -14.42 0.45
CA TYR A 4 -6.05 -13.97 -0.94
C TYR A 4 -7.39 -14.33 -1.57
N PHE A 5 -8.10 -13.34 -2.11
CA PHE A 5 -9.35 -13.54 -2.84
C PHE A 5 -9.25 -12.94 -4.23
N SER A 6 -9.71 -13.69 -5.24
CA SER A 6 -9.82 -13.20 -6.60
C SER A 6 -11.04 -12.29 -6.73
N LEU A 7 -10.82 -11.09 -7.29
CA LEU A 7 -11.86 -10.11 -7.61
C LEU A 7 -12.33 -10.19 -9.07
N LYS A 8 -11.79 -11.11 -9.89
CA LYS A 8 -11.99 -11.14 -11.35
C LYS A 8 -13.47 -11.25 -11.77
N SER A 9 -14.33 -11.75 -10.87
CA SER A 9 -15.79 -11.84 -11.04
C SER A 9 -16.59 -11.14 -9.95
N LYS A 10 -15.94 -10.36 -9.06
CA LYS A 10 -16.62 -9.72 -7.92
C LYS A 10 -16.97 -8.28 -8.20
N LYS A 11 -18.21 -7.89 -7.90
CA LYS A 11 -18.62 -6.49 -7.89
C LYS A 11 -18.05 -5.81 -6.65
N VAL A 12 -17.12 -4.87 -6.86
CA VAL A 12 -16.57 -4.04 -5.77
C VAL A 12 -17.36 -2.74 -5.69
N THR A 13 -17.90 -2.44 -4.51
CA THR A 13 -18.52 -1.15 -4.20
C THR A 13 -17.78 -0.50 -3.05
N TYR A 14 -17.76 0.83 -3.02
CA TYR A 14 -17.14 1.58 -1.94
C TYR A 14 -18.04 2.75 -1.51
N LYS A 15 -17.89 3.16 -0.25
CA LYS A 15 -18.43 4.42 0.25
C LYS A 15 -17.39 5.13 1.12
N TRP A 16 -17.45 6.45 1.11
CA TRP A 16 -16.65 7.28 2.00
C TRP A 16 -17.25 7.27 3.41
N VAL A 17 -16.40 7.09 4.40
CA VAL A 17 -16.73 7.17 5.83
C VAL A 17 -15.70 8.03 6.55
N ASP A 18 -16.03 8.46 7.76
CA ASP A 18 -15.11 9.23 8.59
C ASP A 18 -13.85 8.42 8.93
N SER A 19 -12.72 9.12 8.94
CA SER A 19 -11.44 8.60 9.44
C SER A 19 -11.57 8.08 10.87
N PRO A 20 -10.72 7.13 11.30
CA PRO A 20 -10.72 6.68 12.70
C PRO A 20 -10.42 7.85 13.64
N VAL A 21 -11.20 7.94 14.71
CA VAL A 21 -10.93 8.87 15.81
C VAL A 21 -9.87 8.22 16.69
N LEU A 22 -8.68 8.80 16.73
CA LEU A 22 -7.60 8.37 17.62
C LEU A 22 -7.83 8.94 19.01
N SER A 23 -7.40 8.20 20.04
CA SER A 23 -7.27 8.75 21.37
C SER A 23 -6.21 9.87 21.38
N ARG A 24 -6.24 10.71 22.41
CA ARG A 24 -5.22 11.76 22.56
C ARG A 24 -3.80 11.17 22.66
N GLU A 25 -3.66 10.03 23.33
CA GLU A 25 -2.39 9.33 23.48
C GLU A 25 -1.91 8.78 22.13
N GLU A 26 -2.80 8.16 21.36
CA GLU A 26 -2.48 7.64 20.01
C GLU A 26 -2.08 8.76 19.04
N GLU A 27 -2.76 9.91 19.09
CA GLU A 27 -2.39 11.06 18.24
C GLU A 27 -1.03 11.63 18.65
N ASN A 28 -0.72 11.70 19.94
CA ASN A 28 0.60 12.13 20.43
C ASN A 28 1.70 11.17 19.98
N GLU A 29 1.50 9.85 20.15
CA GLU A 29 2.45 8.84 19.68
C GLU A 29 2.70 8.93 18.17
N ALA A 30 1.64 9.14 17.38
CA ALA A 30 1.77 9.28 15.93
C ALA A 30 2.58 10.52 15.54
N ASN A 31 2.40 11.64 16.27
CA ASN A 31 3.18 12.86 16.06
C ASN A 31 4.66 12.66 16.42
N GLU A 32 4.94 12.16 17.63
CA GLU A 32 6.31 11.92 18.11
C GLU A 32 7.07 10.96 17.19
N TYR A 33 6.39 9.90 16.73
CA TYR A 33 6.98 8.94 15.80
C TYR A 33 7.34 9.58 14.46
N PHE A 34 6.46 10.44 13.93
CA PHE A 34 6.72 11.11 12.66
C PHE A 34 7.81 12.18 12.77
N ASP A 35 7.88 12.91 13.88
CA ASP A 35 8.95 13.87 14.15
C ASP A 35 10.31 13.15 14.24
N LEU A 36 10.37 12.00 14.90
CA LEU A 36 11.56 11.13 14.89
C LEU A 36 11.94 10.73 13.45
N LYS A 37 11.00 10.24 12.65
CA LYS A 37 11.26 9.84 11.25
C LYS A 37 11.68 11.01 10.37
N LYS A 38 11.20 12.22 10.64
CA LYS A 38 11.61 13.43 9.93
C LYS A 38 13.01 13.88 10.34
N SER A 39 13.40 13.67 11.60
CA SER A 39 14.77 13.91 12.06
C SER A 39 15.79 12.96 11.41
N GLU A 40 15.40 11.71 11.18
CA GLU A 40 16.21 10.70 10.49
C GLU A 40 16.31 10.97 8.97
N ASN A 41 15.21 11.46 8.37
CA ASN A 41 15.17 11.84 6.96
C ASN A 41 14.37 13.15 6.77
N PRO A 42 15.05 14.31 6.68
CA PRO A 42 14.40 15.62 6.56
C PRO A 42 13.52 15.81 5.31
N LYS A 43 13.67 14.95 4.30
CA LYS A 43 12.83 14.97 3.10
C LYS A 43 11.44 14.36 3.33
N ASN A 44 11.20 13.71 4.47
CA ASN A 44 9.89 13.16 4.80
C ASN A 44 8.85 14.28 4.94
N PHE A 45 7.70 14.10 4.28
CA PHE A 45 6.56 15.00 4.33
C PHE A 45 5.28 14.20 4.61
N ASN A 46 4.28 14.85 5.22
CA ASN A 46 3.02 14.21 5.54
C ASN A 46 2.04 14.34 4.37
N GLY A 47 2.02 13.35 3.49
CA GLY A 47 1.06 13.24 2.40
C GLY A 47 -0.28 12.64 2.84
N LYS A 48 -1.37 12.97 2.12
CA LYS A 48 -2.69 12.35 2.31
C LYS A 48 -2.81 11.07 1.49
N GLY A 49 -3.57 10.11 1.98
CA GLY A 49 -3.88 8.87 1.27
C GLY A 49 -5.25 8.32 1.59
N ILE A 50 -5.61 7.22 0.94
CA ILE A 50 -6.88 6.51 1.13
C ILE A 50 -6.63 5.25 1.95
N SER A 51 -7.41 5.03 3.00
CA SER A 51 -7.36 3.81 3.82
C SER A 51 -8.65 3.00 3.68
N CYS A 52 -8.54 1.68 3.87
CA CYS A 52 -9.69 0.80 4.07
C CYS A 52 -9.99 0.69 5.58
N LYS A 53 -11.14 1.19 6.03
CA LYS A 53 -11.59 1.09 7.43
C LYS A 53 -12.33 -0.22 7.71
N ARG A 54 -13.02 -0.75 6.70
CA ARG A 54 -13.73 -2.02 6.76
C ARG A 54 -13.86 -2.60 5.37
N PHE A 55 -13.78 -3.92 5.26
CA PHE A 55 -14.24 -4.63 4.07
C PHE A 55 -15.20 -5.74 4.47
N LEU A 56 -16.15 -6.07 3.61
CA LEU A 56 -17.08 -7.17 3.79
C LEU A 56 -17.30 -7.89 2.47
N VAL A 57 -17.11 -9.21 2.49
CA VAL A 57 -17.33 -10.08 1.33
C VAL A 57 -18.70 -10.72 1.44
N LYS A 58 -19.59 -10.49 0.46
CA LYS A 58 -20.93 -11.08 0.36
C LYS A 58 -21.07 -11.81 -0.98
N GLY A 59 -20.80 -13.11 -0.99
CA GLY A 59 -20.79 -13.90 -2.23
C GLY A 59 -19.86 -13.29 -3.28
N ASP A 60 -20.45 -12.87 -4.39
CA ASP A 60 -19.77 -12.22 -5.53
C ASP A 60 -19.62 -10.70 -5.39
N SER A 61 -19.82 -10.14 -4.20
CA SER A 61 -19.64 -8.71 -3.96
C SER A 61 -18.65 -8.45 -2.82
N VAL A 62 -17.92 -7.34 -2.94
CA VAL A 62 -17.06 -6.80 -1.88
C VAL A 62 -17.48 -5.37 -1.64
N GLU A 63 -17.85 -5.07 -0.39
CA GLU A 63 -18.16 -3.72 0.07
C GLU A 63 -16.98 -3.17 0.86
N LEU A 64 -16.53 -1.97 0.50
CA LEU A 64 -15.44 -1.25 1.16
C LEU A 64 -15.95 0.03 1.83
N ASP A 65 -15.58 0.22 3.09
CA ASP A 65 -15.68 1.53 3.73
C ASP A 65 -14.30 2.17 3.68
N ILE A 66 -14.16 3.21 2.86
CA ILE A 66 -12.90 3.93 2.67
C ILE A 66 -12.92 5.26 3.41
N CYS A 67 -11.77 5.69 3.91
CA CYS A 67 -11.62 6.97 4.58
C CYS A 67 -10.29 7.63 4.20
N GLU A 68 -10.19 8.94 4.47
CA GLU A 68 -8.93 9.65 4.38
C GLU A 68 -7.99 9.20 5.51
N THR A 69 -6.70 9.16 5.22
CA THR A 69 -5.63 8.98 6.19
C THR A 69 -4.39 9.77 5.75
N ASP A 70 -3.32 9.75 6.54
CA ASP A 70 -2.08 10.44 6.20
C ASP A 70 -0.84 9.55 6.37
N PHE A 71 0.27 9.98 5.79
CA PHE A 71 1.52 9.23 5.81
C PHE A 71 2.06 9.06 7.23
N LYS A 72 1.87 10.08 8.09
CA LYS A 72 2.17 10.05 9.52
C LYS A 72 1.50 8.85 10.21
N ARG A 73 0.17 8.75 10.12
CA ARG A 73 -0.60 7.65 10.73
C ARG A 73 -0.28 6.32 10.07
N ASN A 74 0.01 6.31 8.78
CA ASN A 74 0.38 5.10 8.04
C ASN A 74 1.68 4.48 8.53
N ILE A 75 2.78 5.25 8.62
CA ILE A 75 4.07 4.69 9.07
C ILE A 75 4.04 4.34 10.56
N TRP A 76 3.41 5.18 11.40
CA TRP A 76 3.26 4.90 12.83
C TRP A 76 2.48 3.60 13.07
N SER A 77 1.31 3.47 12.46
CA SER A 77 0.46 2.30 12.66
C SER A 77 1.05 1.03 12.06
N ARG A 78 1.72 1.13 10.90
CA ARG A 78 2.33 -0.02 10.23
C ARG A 78 3.58 -0.51 10.95
N ASP A 79 4.52 0.39 11.26
CA ASP A 79 5.81 0.02 11.82
C ASP A 79 5.69 -0.42 13.28
N LEU A 80 4.77 0.18 14.04
CA LEU A 80 4.47 -0.22 15.41
C LEU A 80 3.34 -1.28 15.50
N GLN A 81 2.91 -1.83 14.35
CA GLN A 81 1.89 -2.89 14.26
C GLN A 81 0.57 -2.57 15.01
N LYS A 82 0.15 -1.30 15.01
CA LYS A 82 -1.12 -0.86 15.58
C LYS A 82 -2.28 -1.44 14.75
N LYS A 83 -3.25 -2.07 15.42
CA LYS A 83 -4.41 -2.71 14.78
C LYS A 83 -5.59 -1.74 14.64
N ILE A 84 -5.33 -0.51 14.18
CA ILE A 84 -6.35 0.53 14.05
C ILE A 84 -6.73 0.65 12.57
N MET A 85 -7.89 0.10 12.20
CA MET A 85 -8.39 0.20 10.83
C MET A 85 -8.60 1.65 10.43
N GLY A 86 -8.32 2.00 9.17
CA GLY A 86 -8.41 3.39 8.71
C GLY A 86 -7.12 4.21 8.86
N THR A 87 -6.06 3.65 9.45
CA THR A 87 -4.77 4.34 9.63
C THR A 87 -3.70 3.96 8.60
N GLN A 88 -3.92 2.92 7.80
CA GLN A 88 -2.95 2.38 6.84
C GLN A 88 -3.40 2.64 5.41
N ILE A 89 -2.54 3.28 4.60
CA ILE A 89 -2.86 3.63 3.22
C ILE A 89 -2.98 2.35 2.38
N ILE A 90 -4.01 2.27 1.54
CA ILE A 90 -4.23 1.19 0.59
C ILE A 90 -3.07 1.18 -0.42
N GLY A 91 -2.38 0.05 -0.48
CA GLY A 91 -1.44 -0.26 -1.54
C GLY A 91 -2.16 -0.84 -2.75
N THR A 92 -1.69 -0.49 -3.94
CA THR A 92 -2.12 -1.07 -5.21
C THR A 92 -0.94 -1.71 -5.90
N ASN A 93 -1.19 -2.83 -6.57
CA ASN A 93 -0.18 -3.59 -7.29
C ASN A 93 -0.79 -4.07 -8.60
N ILE A 94 0.02 -4.05 -9.66
CA ILE A 94 -0.31 -4.40 -11.03
C ILE A 94 0.68 -5.45 -11.48
N ILE A 95 0.15 -6.55 -12.02
CA ILE A 95 0.96 -7.61 -12.62
C ILE A 95 0.80 -7.51 -14.12
N PHE A 96 1.90 -7.24 -14.82
CA PHE A 96 1.93 -7.35 -16.28
C PHE A 96 2.37 -8.77 -16.66
N CYS A 97 1.63 -9.37 -17.58
CA CYS A 97 1.87 -10.70 -18.08
C CYS A 97 1.95 -10.63 -19.60
N ASP A 98 3.04 -11.13 -20.18
CA ASP A 98 3.13 -11.39 -21.61
C ASP A 98 2.64 -12.81 -21.88
N LEU A 99 1.54 -12.93 -22.62
CA LEU A 99 0.98 -14.24 -22.96
C LEU A 99 1.74 -14.95 -24.09
N ALA A 100 2.40 -14.20 -24.98
CA ALA A 100 3.19 -14.77 -26.06
C ALA A 100 4.49 -15.36 -25.49
N ASP A 101 5.18 -14.59 -24.66
CA ASP A 101 6.46 -14.98 -24.06
C ASP A 101 6.30 -15.76 -22.74
N LYS A 102 5.06 -15.96 -22.29
CA LYS A 102 4.70 -16.65 -21.03
C LYS A 102 5.48 -16.13 -19.83
N CYS A 103 5.68 -14.82 -19.74
CA CYS A 103 6.51 -14.19 -18.73
C CYS A 103 5.73 -13.18 -17.87
N LEU A 104 6.27 -12.89 -16.69
CA LEU A 104 5.77 -11.85 -15.80
C LEU A 104 6.82 -10.76 -15.69
N TYR A 105 6.37 -9.51 -15.74
CA TYR A 105 7.24 -8.37 -15.50
C TYR A 105 7.27 -8.06 -14.01
N LEU A 106 8.47 -7.97 -13.46
CA LEU A 106 8.73 -7.66 -12.06
C LEU A 106 9.71 -6.50 -11.95
N ASP A 107 9.65 -5.74 -10.88
CA ASP A 107 10.66 -4.75 -10.54
C ASP A 107 11.64 -5.31 -9.49
N ILE A 108 12.89 -4.82 -9.49
CA ILE A 108 13.80 -5.05 -8.36
C ILE A 108 13.88 -3.74 -7.59
N ARG A 109 13.57 -3.78 -6.31
CA ARG A 109 13.62 -2.59 -5.46
C ARG A 109 15.07 -2.23 -5.15
N SER A 110 15.38 -0.93 -5.24
CA SER A 110 16.73 -0.42 -4.99
C SER A 110 17.29 -0.83 -3.62
N SER A 111 18.61 -0.96 -3.52
CA SER A 111 19.28 -1.22 -2.25
C SER A 111 19.15 -0.06 -1.25
N SER A 112 18.68 1.11 -1.68
CA SER A 112 18.54 2.30 -0.83
C SER A 112 17.16 2.47 -0.19
N VAL A 113 16.15 1.67 -0.57
CA VAL A 113 14.80 1.80 0.01
C VAL A 113 14.69 1.12 1.38
N THR A 114 13.83 1.66 2.24
CA THR A 114 13.57 1.14 3.59
C THR A 114 12.87 -0.22 3.58
N TYR A 115 11.92 -0.43 2.66
CA TYR A 115 11.10 -1.65 2.62
C TYR A 115 11.33 -2.46 1.34
N GLY A 116 11.48 -3.77 1.49
CA GLY A 116 11.66 -4.70 0.37
C GLY A 116 12.99 -4.52 -0.36
N LYS A 117 14.05 -4.10 0.35
CA LYS A 117 15.38 -3.87 -0.23
C LYS A 117 15.86 -5.06 -1.05
N GLY A 118 16.15 -4.86 -2.34
CA GLY A 118 16.65 -5.89 -3.25
C GLY A 118 15.65 -7.01 -3.57
N SER A 119 14.41 -6.94 -3.09
CA SER A 119 13.39 -7.94 -3.40
C SER A 119 12.77 -7.68 -4.77
N TYR A 120 12.40 -8.75 -5.46
CA TYR A 120 11.50 -8.68 -6.60
C TYR A 120 10.09 -8.27 -6.14
N GLY A 121 9.50 -7.31 -6.83
CA GLY A 121 8.15 -6.84 -6.60
C GLY A 121 7.33 -6.78 -7.89
N VAL A 122 6.06 -6.48 -7.72
CA VAL A 122 5.15 -6.14 -8.82
C VAL A 122 4.95 -4.63 -8.81
N PHE A 123 4.68 -4.05 -9.98
CA PHE A 123 4.55 -2.61 -10.11
C PHE A 123 3.41 -2.11 -9.25
N GLY A 124 3.67 -1.11 -8.41
CA GLY A 124 2.68 -0.69 -7.43
C GLY A 124 3.07 0.55 -6.67
N GLY A 125 2.14 0.97 -5.82
CA GLY A 125 2.27 2.20 -5.05
C GLY A 125 1.14 2.37 -4.05
N MET A 126 1.15 3.51 -3.38
CA MET A 126 0.07 3.93 -2.50
C MET A 126 -0.86 4.88 -3.27
N VAL A 127 -2.16 4.80 -3.00
CA VAL A 127 -3.14 5.69 -3.64
C VAL A 127 -3.26 6.96 -2.81
N ASP A 128 -3.03 8.10 -3.46
CA ASP A 128 -3.25 9.40 -2.85
C ASP A 128 -4.70 9.87 -2.93
N PHE A 129 -5.00 10.96 -2.25
CA PHE A 129 -6.35 11.51 -2.21
C PHE A 129 -6.80 12.16 -3.53
N SER A 130 -5.88 12.43 -4.46
CA SER A 130 -6.20 12.90 -5.81
C SER A 130 -6.52 11.76 -6.79
N GLY A 131 -6.49 10.50 -6.32
CA GLY A 131 -6.69 9.32 -7.15
C GLY A 131 -5.47 8.97 -8.00
N HIS A 132 -4.31 9.59 -7.73
CA HIS A 132 -3.07 9.23 -8.36
C HIS A 132 -2.40 8.09 -7.58
N LEU A 133 -1.76 7.20 -8.34
CA LEU A 133 -0.92 6.16 -7.77
C LEU A 133 0.45 6.79 -7.51
N ILE A 134 0.78 7.02 -6.25
CA ILE A 134 2.11 7.43 -5.83
C ILE A 134 2.97 6.17 -5.75
N THR A 135 3.75 5.93 -6.79
CA THR A 135 4.80 4.90 -6.77
C THR A 135 5.94 5.40 -5.88
N ALA A 136 6.13 4.76 -4.73
CA ALA A 136 7.38 4.88 -3.99
C ALA A 136 8.43 3.99 -4.66
N SER A 137 8.82 4.32 -5.90
CA SER A 137 10.00 3.76 -6.54
C SER A 137 11.00 4.89 -6.75
N SER A 138 12.13 4.76 -6.05
CA SER A 138 13.36 5.53 -6.16
C SER A 138 13.69 6.01 -7.58
N ASP A 139 14.51 7.05 -7.66
CA ASP A 139 15.10 7.66 -8.88
C ASP A 139 15.77 6.67 -9.88
N GLU A 140 15.79 5.37 -9.59
CA GLU A 140 16.27 4.29 -10.45
C GLU A 140 15.19 3.20 -10.52
N PHE A 141 14.37 3.26 -11.56
CA PHE A 141 13.46 2.19 -11.91
C PHE A 141 14.19 1.21 -12.82
N ILE A 142 14.55 0.04 -12.29
CA ILE A 142 15.13 -1.04 -13.09
C ILE A 142 14.08 -2.16 -13.17
N SER A 143 13.42 -2.25 -14.34
CA SER A 143 12.52 -3.36 -14.65
C SER A 143 13.31 -4.59 -15.11
N TYR A 144 12.94 -5.76 -14.61
CA TYR A 144 13.52 -7.02 -15.07
C TYR A 144 12.39 -7.94 -15.58
N VAL A 145 12.64 -8.57 -16.73
CA VAL A 145 11.75 -9.61 -17.26
C VAL A 145 12.14 -10.93 -16.64
N ILE A 146 11.23 -11.59 -15.92
CA ILE A 146 11.44 -12.97 -15.50
C ILE A 146 10.58 -13.85 -16.40
N SER A 147 11.25 -14.59 -17.28
CA SER A 147 10.65 -15.71 -17.99
C SER A 147 10.56 -16.89 -17.01
N CYS A 148 9.36 -17.17 -16.53
CA CYS A 148 9.09 -18.45 -15.88
C CYS A 148 8.77 -19.44 -17.00
N ASP A 149 9.73 -20.29 -17.38
CA ASP A 149 9.41 -21.44 -18.25
C ASP A 149 8.47 -22.35 -17.45
N LEU A 150 7.16 -22.22 -17.67
CA LEU A 150 6.11 -23.00 -17.01
C LEU A 150 6.04 -24.44 -17.56
N ARG A 151 7.21 -25.06 -17.75
CA ARG A 151 7.35 -26.46 -18.13
C ARG A 151 7.83 -27.25 -16.92
N ASN A 152 6.86 -27.69 -16.12
CA ASN A 152 6.80 -29.02 -15.50
C ASN A 152 5.33 -29.39 -15.32
#